data_AF-B1XSE6-F1
#
_entry.id   AF-B1XSE6-F1
#
_cell.length_a   1.000
_cell.length_b   1.000
_cell.length_c   1.000
_cell.angle_alpha   90.00
_cell.angle_beta   90.00
_cell.angle_gamma   90.00
#
_symmetry.space_group_name_H-M   'P 1'
#
loop_
_entity.id
_entity.type
_entity.pdbx_description
1 polymer ?
#
loop_
_entity_poly.entity_id
_entity_poly.type
_entity_poly.pdbx_seq_one_letter_code
_entity_poly.pdbx_strand_id
1 'polypeptide(L)'
;MSHQTASHTEEKSGWVSGLAVLIVVAALVLYYTLVDQSMLVRLVVLFGGIAAAVLIVAISPAGRRFIAYTKDSWYEVKKVVWPTRKETAQMTLVVFGFVLIMSLFLWIADKLIEWLVFSVFLGWK
;
A
#
# COMPACT_ATOMS: atom_id res chain seq x y z
N MET A 1 -15.79 -33.83 -9.04
CA MET A 1 -15.96 -33.85 -7.57
C MET A 1 -15.11 -32.79 -6.84
N SER A 2 -14.18 -32.06 -7.48
CA SER A 2 -13.36 -31.00 -6.86
C SER A 2 -14.01 -29.60 -6.81
N HIS A 3 -15.01 -29.32 -7.65
CA HIS A 3 -15.65 -27.99 -7.73
C HIS A 3 -16.66 -27.69 -6.60
N GLN A 4 -17.29 -28.69 -5.99
CA GLN A 4 -18.27 -28.47 -4.91
C GLN A 4 -17.63 -28.19 -3.55
N THR A 5 -16.40 -28.65 -3.31
CA THR A 5 -15.72 -28.49 -2.02
C THR A 5 -15.17 -27.07 -1.83
N ALA A 6 -14.89 -26.37 -2.93
CA ALA A 6 -14.35 -25.00 -2.90
C ALA A 6 -15.42 -23.95 -2.52
N SER A 7 -16.63 -24.05 -3.08
CA SER A 7 -17.70 -23.06 -2.85
C SER A 7 -18.18 -23.02 -1.40
N HIS A 8 -18.42 -24.19 -0.79
CA HIS A 8 -18.86 -24.27 0.61
C HIS A 8 -17.80 -23.80 1.61
N THR A 9 -16.51 -23.88 1.25
CA THR A 9 -15.42 -23.42 2.10
C THR A 9 -15.23 -21.90 2.01
N GLU A 10 -15.45 -21.30 0.84
CA GLU A 10 -15.43 -19.84 0.67
C GLU A 10 -16.63 -19.17 1.34
N GLU A 11 -17.83 -19.70 1.18
CA GLU A 11 -19.05 -19.13 1.76
C GLU A 11 -18.97 -19.08 3.31
N LYS A 12 -18.57 -20.19 3.94
CA LYS A 12 -18.37 -20.26 5.39
C LYS A 12 -17.25 -19.33 5.89
N SER A 13 -16.24 -19.06 5.05
CA SER A 13 -15.12 -18.21 5.42
C SER A 13 -15.42 -16.71 5.27
N GLY A 14 -16.27 -16.32 4.32
CA GLY A 14 -16.71 -14.93 4.13
C GLY A 14 -17.55 -14.41 5.30
N TRP A 15 -18.32 -15.29 5.95
CA TRP A 15 -19.06 -14.93 7.15
C TRP A 15 -18.16 -14.64 8.36
N VAL A 16 -17.02 -15.33 8.47
CA VAL A 16 -16.06 -15.12 9.58
C VAL A 16 -15.33 -13.79 9.45
N SER A 17 -14.95 -13.39 8.23
CA SER A 17 -14.37 -12.05 8.00
C SER A 17 -15.41 -10.95 8.23
N GLY A 18 -16.66 -11.16 7.80
CA GLY A 18 -17.76 -10.24 8.11
C GLY A 18 -17.98 -10.09 9.62
N LEU A 19 -17.95 -11.18 10.38
CA LEU A 19 -18.07 -11.15 11.83
C LEU A 19 -16.89 -10.43 12.51
N ALA A 20 -15.67 -10.61 12.01
CA ALA A 20 -14.51 -9.90 12.55
C ALA A 20 -14.61 -8.38 12.35
N VAL A 21 -15.10 -7.94 11.19
CA VAL A 21 -15.38 -6.50 10.94
C VAL A 21 -16.43 -5.99 11.92
N LEU A 22 -17.50 -6.75 12.17
CA LEU A 22 -18.51 -6.38 13.17
C LEU A 22 -17.92 -6.26 14.59
N ILE A 23 -17.00 -7.15 14.97
CA ILE A 23 -16.32 -7.08 16.28
C ILE A 23 -15.47 -5.82 16.38
N VAL A 24 -14.77 -5.42 15.32
CA VAL A 24 -14.00 -4.16 15.31
C VAL A 24 -14.93 -2.96 15.41
N VAL A 25 -16.04 -2.95 14.67
CA VAL A 25 -17.04 -1.88 14.77
C VAL A 25 -17.64 -1.82 16.17
N ALA A 26 -17.98 -2.96 16.77
CA ALA A 26 -18.48 -3.03 18.14
C ALA A 26 -17.44 -2.51 19.16
N ALA A 27 -16.16 -2.84 18.98
CA ALA A 27 -15.08 -2.33 19.81
C ALA A 27 -14.92 -0.80 19.71
N LEU A 28 -15.10 -0.23 18.50
CA LEU A 28 -15.09 1.22 18.27
C LEU A 28 -16.31 1.91 18.89
N VAL A 29 -17.50 1.30 18.78
CA VAL A 29 -18.72 1.80 19.42
C VAL A 29 -18.56 1.80 20.94
N LEU A 30 -18.09 0.69 21.53
CA LEU A 30 -17.79 0.60 22.96
C LEU A 30 -16.76 1.64 23.40
N TYR A 31 -15.72 1.86 22.60
CA TYR A 31 -14.74 2.92 22.85
C TYR A 31 -15.40 4.30 22.89
N TYR A 32 -16.36 4.60 22.02
CA TYR A 32 -17.07 5.90 22.03
C TYR A 32 -18.07 6.04 23.18
N THR A 33 -18.78 4.97 23.55
CA THR A 33 -19.77 5.02 24.63
C THR A 33 -19.14 5.11 26.02
N LEU A 34 -17.92 4.57 26.20
CA LEU A 34 -17.18 4.62 27.47
C LEU A 34 -16.37 5.93 27.62
N VAL A 35 -16.89 7.06 27.13
CA VAL A 35 -16.18 8.35 27.18
C VAL A 35 -15.99 8.87 28.61
N ASP A 36 -16.93 8.55 29.51
CA ASP A 36 -16.91 8.97 30.91
C ASP A 36 -15.97 8.13 31.80
N GLN A 37 -15.38 7.06 31.26
CA GLN A 37 -14.50 6.15 32.01
C GLN A 37 -13.03 6.52 31.85
N SER A 38 -12.19 5.97 32.75
CA SER A 38 -10.75 6.18 32.69
C SER A 38 -10.15 5.73 31.34
N MET A 39 -9.17 6.50 30.86
CA MET A 39 -8.51 6.28 29.57
C MET A 39 -7.98 4.85 29.39
N LEU A 40 -7.52 4.21 30.48
CA LEU A 40 -7.01 2.85 30.46
C LEU A 40 -8.07 1.81 30.09
N VAL A 41 -9.27 1.91 30.66
CA VAL A 41 -10.38 0.98 30.35
C VAL A 41 -10.76 1.08 28.89
N ARG A 42 -10.83 2.31 28.37
CA ARG A 42 -11.13 2.61 26.97
C ARG A 42 -10.13 1.95 26.01
N LEU A 43 -8.83 2.08 26.31
CA LEU A 43 -7.77 1.47 25.50
C LEU A 43 -7.81 -0.05 25.56
N VAL A 44 -8.03 -0.64 26.75
CA VAL A 44 -8.11 -2.10 26.91
C VAL A 44 -9.26 -2.68 26.09
N VAL A 45 -10.44 -2.04 26.08
CA VAL A 45 -11.58 -2.51 25.27
C VAL A 45 -11.29 -2.43 23.77
N LEU A 46 -10.65 -1.34 23.31
CA LEU A 46 -10.30 -1.17 21.91
C LEU A 46 -9.26 -2.20 21.45
N PHE A 47 -8.12 -2.27 22.16
CA PHE A 47 -7.05 -3.22 21.82
C PHE A 47 -7.49 -4.67 22.03
N GLY A 48 -8.28 -4.96 23.06
CA GLY A 48 -8.86 -6.28 23.30
C GLY A 48 -9.82 -6.71 22.19
N GLY A 49 -10.70 -5.82 21.74
CA GLY A 49 -11.63 -6.08 20.63
C GLY A 49 -10.90 -6.30 19.30
N ILE A 50 -9.90 -5.47 19.00
CA ILE A 50 -9.04 -5.66 17.82
C ILE A 50 -8.27 -6.97 17.90
N ALA A 51 -7.66 -7.29 19.05
CA ALA A 51 -6.94 -8.54 19.25
C ALA A 51 -7.85 -9.76 19.06
N ALA A 52 -9.06 -9.72 19.61
CA ALA A 52 -10.06 -10.77 19.42
C ALA A 52 -10.43 -10.94 17.94
N ALA A 53 -10.70 -9.85 17.22
CA ALA A 53 -11.00 -9.89 15.79
C ALA A 53 -9.84 -10.49 14.97
N VAL A 54 -8.60 -10.08 15.26
CA VAL A 54 -7.40 -10.62 14.60
C VAL A 54 -7.23 -12.10 14.88
N LEU A 55 -7.42 -12.55 16.13
CA LEU A 55 -7.32 -13.97 16.49
C LEU A 55 -8.36 -14.82 15.76
N ILE A 56 -9.61 -14.35 15.70
CA ILE A 56 -10.71 -15.04 15.00
C ILE A 56 -10.38 -15.18 13.51
N VAL A 57 -9.89 -14.11 12.87
CA VAL A 57 -9.49 -14.17 11.46
C VAL A 57 -8.28 -15.08 11.28
N ALA A 58 -7.25 -14.99 12.11
CA ALA A 58 -6.03 -15.79 11.99
C ALA A 58 -6.29 -17.31 12.11
N ILE A 59 -7.22 -17.71 12.96
CA ILE A 59 -7.60 -19.13 13.15
C ILE A 59 -8.61 -19.59 12.08
N SER A 60 -9.19 -18.69 11.30
CA SER A 60 -10.13 -19.03 10.21
C SER A 60 -9.42 -19.68 9.00
N PRO A 61 -10.15 -20.44 8.16
CA PRO A 61 -9.61 -20.99 6.92
C PRO A 61 -9.02 -19.92 5.98
N ALA A 62 -9.68 -18.77 5.80
CA ALA A 62 -9.13 -17.66 5.01
C ALA A 62 -7.88 -17.05 5.64
N GLY A 63 -7.86 -16.84 6.97
CA GLY A 63 -6.68 -16.27 7.64
C GLY A 63 -5.46 -17.19 7.56
N ARG A 64 -5.64 -18.51 7.72
CA ARG A 64 -4.54 -19.46 7.52
C ARG A 64 -3.99 -19.43 6.09
N ARG A 65 -4.86 -19.32 5.07
CA ARG A 65 -4.44 -19.16 3.67
C ARG A 65 -3.65 -17.86 3.47
N PHE A 66 -4.11 -16.76 4.03
CA PHE A 66 -3.42 -15.47 3.96
C PHE A 66 -2.04 -15.49 4.63
N ILE A 67 -1.93 -16.13 5.81
CA ILE A 67 -0.65 -16.28 6.52
C ILE A 67 0.32 -17.15 5.70
N ALA A 68 -0.16 -18.27 5.14
CA ALA A 68 0.66 -19.11 4.26
C ALA A 68 1.13 -18.32 3.03
N TYR A 69 0.23 -17.61 2.36
CA TYR A 69 0.57 -16.76 1.21
C TYR A 69 1.60 -15.67 1.55
N THR A 70 1.46 -15.03 2.71
CA THR A 70 2.40 -14.01 3.19
C THR A 70 3.79 -14.62 3.43
N LYS A 71 3.82 -15.83 4.01
CA LYS A 71 5.07 -16.56 4.25
C LYS A 71 5.75 -16.94 2.92
N ASP A 72 4.99 -17.43 1.95
CA ASP A 72 5.48 -17.78 0.61
C ASP A 72 6.00 -16.54 -0.13
N SER A 73 5.25 -15.43 -0.06
CA SER A 73 5.67 -14.14 -0.62
C SER A 73 6.98 -13.65 0.00
N TRP A 74 7.16 -13.81 1.31
CA TRP A 74 8.41 -13.46 2.00
C TRP A 74 9.59 -14.33 1.55
N TYR A 75 9.37 -15.62 1.33
CA TYR A 75 10.41 -16.49 0.76
C TYR A 75 10.78 -16.07 -0.66
N GLU A 76 9.82 -15.62 -1.47
CA GLU A 76 10.10 -15.14 -2.83
C GLU A 76 10.86 -13.82 -2.83
N VAL A 77 10.51 -12.89 -1.93
CA VAL A 77 11.25 -11.64 -1.72
C VAL A 77 12.71 -11.91 -1.35
N LYS A 78 13.00 -12.98 -0.61
CA LYS A 78 14.39 -13.38 -0.30
C LYS A 78 15.16 -13.89 -1.52
N LYS A 79 14.49 -14.35 -2.56
CA LYS A 79 15.13 -14.75 -3.83
C LYS A 79 15.42 -13.54 -4.73
N VAL A 80 14.86 -12.37 -4.42
CA VAL A 80 15.18 -11.14 -5.14
C VAL A 80 16.63 -10.78 -4.88
N VAL A 81 17.45 -10.88 -5.93
CA VAL A 81 18.84 -10.41 -5.90
C VAL A 81 18.79 -8.89 -5.93
N TRP A 82 18.92 -8.28 -4.76
CA TRP A 82 18.96 -6.83 -4.66
C TRP A 82 20.22 -6.30 -5.34
N PRO A 83 20.07 -5.30 -6.23
CA PRO A 83 21.20 -4.76 -6.96
C PRO A 83 22.23 -4.19 -6.00
N THR A 84 23.50 -4.30 -6.38
CA THR A 84 24.58 -3.73 -5.58
C THR A 84 24.46 -2.20 -5.57
N ARG A 85 25.08 -1.54 -4.57
CA ARG A 85 25.12 -0.06 -4.51
C ARG A 85 25.68 0.54 -5.80
N LYS A 86 26.62 -0.15 -6.47
CA LYS A 86 27.22 0.27 -7.74
C LYS A 86 26.22 0.22 -8.88
N GLU A 87 25.47 -0.88 -9.03
CA GLU A 87 24.44 -1.04 -10.05
C GLU A 87 23.30 -0.02 -9.87
N THR A 88 22.86 0.18 -8.63
CA THR A 88 21.81 1.16 -8.30
C THR A 88 22.25 2.58 -8.64
N ALA A 89 23.49 2.94 -8.27
CA ALA A 89 24.07 4.24 -8.59
C ALA A 89 24.24 4.43 -10.10
N GLN A 90 24.66 3.40 -10.83
CA GLN A 90 24.81 3.45 -12.28
C GLN A 90 23.46 3.72 -12.97
N MET A 91 22.41 2.98 -12.61
CA MET A 91 21.07 3.20 -13.17
C MET A 91 20.54 4.60 -12.82
N THR A 92 20.79 5.08 -11.60
CA THR A 92 20.43 6.44 -11.20
C THR A 92 21.18 7.48 -12.04
N LEU A 93 22.49 7.33 -12.22
CA LEU A 93 23.30 8.24 -13.04
C LEU A 93 22.86 8.25 -14.50
N VAL A 94 22.47 7.11 -15.06
CA VAL A 94 21.90 7.03 -16.42
C VAL A 94 20.64 7.87 -16.52
N VAL A 95 19.71 7.75 -15.56
CA VAL A 95 18.48 8.55 -15.52
C VAL A 95 18.80 10.04 -15.34
N PHE A 96 19.73 10.39 -14.45
CA PHE A 96 20.17 11.78 -14.27
C PHE A 96 20.76 12.36 -15.55
N GLY A 97 21.62 11.61 -16.25
CA GLY A 97 22.17 12.03 -17.53
C GLY A 97 21.08 12.28 -18.58
N PHE A 98 20.10 11.37 -18.67
CA PHE A 98 18.96 11.54 -19.57
C PHE A 98 18.15 12.80 -19.24
N VAL A 99 17.82 13.03 -17.97
CA VAL A 99 17.06 14.21 -17.52
C VAL A 99 17.83 15.50 -17.79
N LEU A 100 19.16 15.53 -17.60
CA LEU A 100 19.99 16.70 -17.92
C LEU A 100 19.96 17.04 -19.41
N ILE A 101 20.03 16.04 -20.28
CA ILE A 101 19.95 16.24 -21.74
C ILE A 101 18.57 16.78 -22.11
N MET A 102 17.49 16.19 -21.59
CA MET A 102 16.13 16.66 -21.86
C MET A 102 15.88 18.08 -21.32
N SER A 103 16.37 18.37 -20.13
CA SER A 103 16.29 19.71 -19.53
C SER A 103 17.01 20.75 -20.38
N LEU A 104 18.22 20.43 -20.85
CA LEU A 104 18.98 21.32 -21.73
C LEU A 104 18.29 21.51 -23.09
N PHE A 105 17.77 20.43 -23.67
CA PHE A 105 17.01 20.50 -24.92
C PHE A 105 15.78 21.39 -24.81
N LEU A 106 14.96 21.19 -23.76
CA LEU A 106 13.78 22.00 -23.52
C LEU A 106 14.19 23.46 -23.28
N TRP A 107 15.20 23.72 -22.45
CA TRP A 107 15.69 25.07 -22.21
C TRP A 107 16.11 25.80 -23.49
N ILE A 108 16.78 25.11 -24.43
CA ILE A 108 17.11 25.67 -25.75
C ILE A 108 15.84 25.95 -26.56
N ALA A 109 14.89 25.03 -26.58
CA ALA A 109 13.62 25.21 -27.28
C ALA A 109 12.83 26.40 -26.71
N ASP A 110 12.76 26.54 -25.38
CA ASP A 110 12.14 27.66 -24.69
C ASP A 110 12.79 28.99 -25.12
N LYS A 111 14.13 29.06 -25.15
CA LYS A 111 14.87 30.25 -25.59
C LYS A 111 14.70 30.55 -27.07
N LEU A 112 14.62 29.53 -27.92
CA LEU A 112 14.38 29.70 -29.35
C LEU A 112 12.97 30.23 -29.60
N ILE A 113 11.96 29.69 -28.88
CA ILE A 113 10.57 30.15 -28.96
C ILE A 113 10.47 31.58 -28.42
N GLU A 114 11.09 31.88 -27.28
CA GLU A 114 11.17 33.22 -26.70
C GLU A 114 11.71 34.22 -27.74
N TRP A 115 12.86 33.92 -28.35
CA TRP A 115 13.46 34.76 -29.37
C TRP A 115 12.57 34.93 -30.60
N LEU A 116 11.97 33.84 -31.11
CA LEU A 116 11.11 33.86 -32.29
C LEU A 116 9.83 34.66 -32.04
N VAL A 117 9.22 34.52 -30.86
CA VAL A 117 8.03 35.28 -30.47
C VAL A 117 8.35 36.76 -30.31
N PHE A 118 9.43 37.12 -29.60
CA PHE A 118 9.79 38.53 -29.42
C PHE A 118 10.19 39.21 -30.74
N SER A 119 10.95 38.52 -31.59
CA SER A 119 11.38 39.07 -32.88
C SER A 119 10.25 39.20 -33.91
N VAL A 120 9.35 38.21 -34.00
CA VAL A 120 8.29 38.18 -35.02
C VAL A 120 7.01 38.89 -34.56
N PHE A 121 6.55 38.65 -33.33
CA PHE A 121 5.27 39.18 -32.86
C PHE A 121 5.39 40.54 -32.17
N LEU A 122 6.45 40.77 -31.40
CA LEU A 122 6.57 41.99 -30.59
C LEU A 122 7.42 43.08 -31.25
N GLY A 123 8.20 42.76 -32.29
CA GLY A 123 8.89 43.74 -33.14
C GLY A 123 9.83 44.69 -32.40
N TRP A 124 10.26 44.35 -31.18
CA TRP A 124 11.15 45.17 -30.38
C TRP A 124 12.56 44.60 -30.49
N LYS A 125 13.49 45.46 -30.95
CA LYS A 125 14.92 45.22 -31.25
C LYS A 125 15.60 44.07 -30.53
#